data_AF-A0A0K0G4E9-F1
#
_entry.id   AF-A0A0K0G4E9-F1
#
_cell.length_a   1.000
_cell.length_b   1.000
_cell.length_c   1.000
_cell.angle_alpha   90.00
_cell.angle_beta   90.00
_cell.angle_gamma   90.00
#
_symmetry.space_group_name_H-M   'P 1'
#
loop_
_entity.id
_entity.type
_entity.pdbx_description
1 polymer ?
#
loop_
_entity_poly.entity_id
_entity_poly.type
_entity_poly.pdbx_seq_one_letter_code
_entity_poly.pdbx_strand_id
1 'polypeptide(L)'
;MNYSNVPNLIITIFLLIIEAFPGLHNSQKWKNKNRTDVKIVDLGKEVVKHFNKDYHLNTIFSRVLEAERQKTEVFQRYHLEVMVLTACEGKNEVLPGKNWCRYF
;
A
#
# COMPACT_ATOMS: atom_id res chain seq x y z
N MET A 1 56.65 -7.15 2.25
CA MET A 1 55.32 -6.61 1.90
C MET A 1 54.44 -7.78 1.48
N ASN A 2 53.69 -8.35 2.44
CA ASN A 2 52.72 -9.41 2.16
C ASN A 2 51.35 -8.74 2.02
N TYR A 3 51.04 -8.27 0.82
CA TYR A 3 49.69 -7.80 0.50
C TYR A 3 48.89 -9.02 0.06
N SER A 4 48.23 -9.61 1.06
CA SER A 4 47.54 -10.88 1.00
C SER A 4 46.47 -10.93 -0.09
N ASN A 5 46.35 -12.11 -0.71
CA ASN A 5 45.35 -12.57 -1.69
C ASN A 5 43.89 -12.58 -1.15
N VAL A 6 43.50 -11.59 -0.34
CA VAL A 6 42.19 -11.51 0.33
C VAL A 6 41.02 -11.10 -0.58
N PRO A 7 41.16 -10.40 -1.73
CA PRO A 7 39.97 -9.92 -2.43
C PRO A 7 39.18 -11.03 -3.14
N ASN A 8 39.83 -12.12 -3.56
CA ASN A 8 39.16 -13.22 -4.28
C ASN A 8 38.23 -14.05 -3.38
N LEU A 9 38.57 -14.19 -2.09
CA LEU A 9 37.84 -15.05 -1.17
C LEU A 9 36.47 -14.45 -0.78
N ILE A 10 36.40 -13.12 -0.70
CA ILE A 10 35.17 -12.38 -0.41
C ILE A 10 34.16 -12.53 -1.56
N ILE A 11 34.62 -12.40 -2.82
CA ILE A 11 33.76 -12.49 -4.00
C ILE A 11 33.10 -13.88 -4.08
N THR A 12 33.86 -14.95 -3.82
CA THR A 12 33.34 -16.33 -3.86
C THR A 12 32.27 -16.58 -2.80
N ILE A 13 32.42 -16.02 -1.59
CA ILE A 13 31.41 -16.14 -0.53
C ILE A 13 30.11 -15.43 -0.93
N PHE A 14 30.19 -14.23 -1.52
CA PHE A 14 29.00 -13.52 -2.00
C PHE A 14 28.25 -14.28 -3.09
N LEU A 15 28.97 -14.92 -4.02
CA LEU A 15 28.36 -15.72 -5.09
C LEU A 15 27.67 -16.99 -4.55
N LEU A 16 28.29 -17.69 -3.58
CA LEU A 16 27.69 -18.88 -2.96
C LEU A 16 26.41 -18.56 -2.17
N ILE A 17 26.32 -17.36 -1.55
CA ILE A 17 25.10 -16.92 -0.87
C ILE A 17 23.96 -16.72 -1.87
N ILE A 18 24.24 -16.23 -3.09
CA ILE A 18 23.20 -16.02 -4.11
C ILE A 18 22.66 -17.36 -4.64
N GLU A 19 23.53 -18.35 -4.85
CA GLU A 19 23.10 -19.69 -5.33
C GLU A 19 22.35 -20.51 -4.27
N ALA A 20 22.60 -20.28 -2.99
CA ALA A 20 21.94 -20.99 -1.88
C ALA A 20 20.46 -20.61 -1.68
N PHE A 21 19.96 -19.55 -2.33
CA PHE A 21 18.55 -19.13 -2.24
C PHE A 21 17.85 -19.14 -3.61
N PRO A 22 17.62 -20.33 -4.22
CA PRO A 22 16.86 -20.44 -5.47
C PRO A 22 15.37 -20.06 -5.33
N GLY A 23 14.91 -19.71 -4.11
CA GLY A 23 13.52 -19.37 -3.81
C GLY A 23 13.17 -17.87 -3.81
N LEU A 24 14.13 -16.96 -4.00
CA LEU A 24 13.86 -15.52 -3.85
C LEU A 24 13.11 -14.86 -5.03
N HIS A 25 12.78 -15.62 -6.07
CA HIS A 25 12.16 -15.11 -7.31
C HIS A 25 10.67 -15.44 -7.47
N ASN A 26 9.99 -15.95 -6.44
CA ASN A 26 8.52 -16.00 -6.44
C ASN A 26 7.97 -14.70 -5.86
N SER A 27 7.95 -13.63 -6.66
CA SER A 27 7.18 -12.44 -6.31
C SER A 27 5.71 -12.88 -6.21
N GLN A 28 5.21 -13.03 -4.98
CA GLN A 28 3.82 -13.41 -4.76
C GLN A 28 2.94 -12.37 -5.44
N LYS A 29 2.19 -12.82 -6.47
CA LYS A 29 1.39 -11.92 -7.30
C LYS A 29 0.27 -11.31 -6.48
N TRP A 30 0.01 -10.03 -6.71
CA TRP A 30 -1.19 -9.36 -6.23
C TRP A 30 -2.43 -10.03 -6.81
N LYS A 31 -3.44 -10.23 -5.97
CA LYS A 31 -4.73 -10.80 -6.37
C LYS A 31 -5.83 -9.79 -6.07
N ASN A 32 -6.62 -9.48 -7.10
CA ASN A 32 -7.78 -8.62 -6.97
C ASN A 32 -8.75 -9.16 -5.92
N LYS A 33 -9.34 -8.24 -5.15
CA LYS A 33 -10.35 -8.49 -4.15
C LYS A 33 -11.62 -7.75 -4.50
N ASN A 34 -12.74 -8.27 -3.99
CA ASN A 34 -14.01 -7.60 -4.17
C ASN A 34 -14.02 -6.31 -3.33
N ARG A 35 -14.07 -5.17 -4.00
CA ARG A 35 -14.13 -3.83 -3.38
C ARG A 35 -15.37 -3.59 -2.52
N THR A 36 -16.44 -4.37 -2.72
CA THR A 36 -17.66 -4.30 -1.90
C THR A 36 -17.70 -5.34 -0.77
N ASP A 37 -16.66 -6.15 -0.63
CA ASP A 37 -16.51 -7.05 0.52
C ASP A 37 -16.44 -6.22 1.80
N VAL A 38 -17.25 -6.59 2.81
CA VAL A 38 -17.36 -5.85 4.07
C VAL A 38 -16.00 -5.66 4.73
N LYS A 39 -15.12 -6.67 4.71
CA LYS A 39 -13.79 -6.57 5.32
C LYS A 39 -12.88 -5.60 4.57
N ILE A 40 -13.01 -5.52 3.24
CA ILE A 40 -12.25 -4.57 2.42
C ILE A 40 -12.76 -3.15 2.64
N VAL A 41 -14.08 -2.97 2.74
CA VAL A 41 -14.70 -1.68 3.06
C VAL A 41 -14.26 -1.19 4.44
N ASP A 42 -14.25 -2.08 5.45
CA ASP A 42 -13.86 -1.70 6.81
C ASP A 42 -12.37 -1.37 6.90
N LEU A 43 -11.49 -2.11 6.21
CA LEU A 43 -10.09 -1.71 6.05
C LEU A 43 -9.95 -0.34 5.39
N GLY A 44 -10.74 -0.06 4.35
CA GLY A 44 -10.75 1.25 3.70
C GLY A 44 -11.15 2.38 4.64
N LYS A 45 -12.15 2.17 5.51
CA LYS A 45 -12.53 3.16 6.55
C LYS A 45 -11.43 3.37 7.58
N GLU A 46 -10.76 2.30 8.00
CA GLU A 46 -9.66 2.36 8.95
C GLU A 46 -8.47 3.15 8.38
N VAL A 47 -8.11 2.92 7.11
CA VAL A 47 -7.08 3.68 6.40
C VAL A 47 -7.41 5.17 6.40
N VAL A 48 -8.66 5.57 6.09
CA VAL A 48 -9.08 6.97 6.10
C VAL A 48 -9.02 7.57 7.51
N LYS A 49 -9.38 6.80 8.54
CA LYS A 49 -9.29 7.24 9.94
C LYS A 49 -7.84 7.52 10.34
N HIS A 50 -6.90 6.64 9.97
CA HIS A 50 -5.48 6.85 10.21
C HIS A 50 -4.94 8.05 9.42
N PHE A 51 -5.27 8.14 8.14
CA PHE A 51 -4.90 9.28 7.30
C PHE A 51 -5.37 10.62 7.88
N ASN A 52 -6.62 10.72 8.32
CA ASN A 52 -7.13 11.92 8.98
C ASN A 52 -6.38 12.25 10.27
N LYS A 53 -6.02 11.23 11.06
CA LYS A 53 -5.26 11.43 12.30
C LYS A 53 -3.84 11.92 12.03
N ASP A 54 -3.16 11.34 11.05
CA ASP A 54 -1.76 11.62 10.74
C ASP A 54 -1.58 12.98 10.05
N TYR A 55 -2.56 13.42 9.27
CA TYR A 55 -2.53 14.68 8.51
C TYR A 55 -3.46 15.77 9.06
N HIS A 56 -4.12 15.54 10.20
CA HIS A 56 -5.10 16.46 10.82
C HIS A 56 -6.22 16.91 9.86
N LEU A 57 -6.68 15.99 9.00
CA LEU A 57 -7.76 16.23 8.04
C LEU A 57 -9.11 15.72 8.58
N ASN A 58 -10.20 16.20 7.97
CA ASN A 58 -11.56 15.72 8.25
C ASN A 58 -12.20 15.13 6.98
N THR A 59 -11.50 14.19 6.34
CA THR A 59 -12.01 13.51 5.15
C THR A 59 -12.99 12.38 5.55
N ILE A 60 -13.99 12.12 4.73
CA ILE A 60 -15.02 11.11 4.96
C ILE A 60 -14.81 9.98 3.96
N PHE A 61 -14.73 8.75 4.45
CA PHE A 61 -14.68 7.58 3.58
C PHE A 61 -15.92 7.52 2.67
N SER A 62 -15.72 7.37 1.36
CA SER A 62 -16.81 7.18 0.39
C SER A 62 -16.92 5.72 -0.04
N ARG A 63 -15.86 5.19 -0.69
CA ARG A 63 -15.82 3.82 -1.18
C ARG A 63 -14.40 3.38 -1.53
N VAL A 64 -14.19 2.07 -1.63
CA VAL A 64 -12.99 1.47 -2.21
C VAL A 64 -13.12 1.42 -3.73
N LEU A 65 -12.13 1.96 -4.44
CA LEU A 65 -12.05 1.94 -5.90
C LEU A 65 -11.40 0.64 -6.37
N GLU A 66 -10.25 0.33 -5.78
CA GLU A 66 -9.44 -0.84 -6.08
C GLU A 66 -8.98 -1.52 -4.79
N ALA A 67 -8.90 -2.85 -4.84
CA ALA A 67 -8.43 -3.65 -3.73
C ALA A 67 -7.66 -4.86 -4.22
N GLU A 68 -6.41 -4.96 -3.79
CA GLU A 68 -5.54 -6.08 -4.09
C GLU A 68 -4.96 -6.65 -2.81
N ARG A 69 -4.73 -7.96 -2.81
CA ARG A 69 -4.08 -8.66 -1.70
C ARG A 69 -2.88 -9.44 -2.19
N GLN A 70 -1.77 -9.23 -1.50
CA GLN A 70 -0.60 -10.09 -1.59
C GLN A 70 -0.55 -10.96 -0.33
N LYS A 71 -0.47 -12.28 -0.51
CA LYS A 71 -0.27 -13.21 0.59
C LYS A 71 1.11 -13.82 0.45
N THR A 72 1.95 -13.60 1.45
CA THR A 72 3.21 -14.32 1.64
C THR A 72 3.02 -15.44 2.66
N GLU A 73 4.04 -16.27 2.85
CA GLU A 73 4.00 -17.31 3.89
C GLU A 73 3.93 -16.70 5.29
N VAL A 74 4.55 -15.53 5.48
CA VAL A 74 4.72 -14.89 6.78
C VAL A 74 3.69 -13.80 7.04
N PHE A 75 3.25 -13.09 5.99
CA PHE A 75 2.36 -11.94 6.16
C PHE A 75 1.35 -11.79 5.02
N GLN A 76 0.35 -10.96 5.27
CA GLN A 76 -0.60 -10.52 4.25
C GLN A 76 -0.50 -9.00 4.11
N ARG A 77 -0.47 -8.51 2.87
CA ARG A 77 -0.51 -7.08 2.55
C ARG A 77 -1.74 -6.80 1.72
N TYR A 78 -2.33 -5.64 1.96
CA TYR A 78 -3.42 -5.10 1.17
C TYR A 78 -2.94 -3.81 0.51
N HIS A 79 -3.26 -3.65 -0.76
CA HIS A 79 -3.15 -2.41 -1.50
C HIS A 79 -4.58 -1.95 -1.77
N LEU A 80 -4.96 -0.80 -1.24
CA LEU A 80 -6.30 -0.25 -1.31
C LEU A 80 -6.23 1.14 -1.92
N GLU A 81 -6.99 1.36 -2.98
CA GLU A 81 -7.28 2.70 -3.48
C GLU A 81 -8.66 3.12 -2.95
N VAL A 82 -8.71 4.22 -2.21
CA VAL A 82 -9.91 4.66 -1.50
C VAL A 82 -10.30 6.05 -1.95
N MET A 83 -11.58 6.20 -2.28
CA MET A 83 -12.18 7.51 -2.53
C MET A 83 -12.63 8.10 -1.20
N VAL A 84 -12.20 9.33 -0.94
CA VAL A 84 -12.63 10.14 0.20
C VAL A 84 -13.37 11.38 -0.27
N LEU A 85 -14.24 11.90 0.60
CA LEU A 85 -14.89 13.19 0.43
C LEU A 85 -14.29 14.16 1.42
N THR A 86 -14.05 15.39 1.02
CA THR A 86 -13.63 16.46 1.92
C THR A 86 -14.74 17.49 2.01
N ALA A 87 -14.88 18.14 3.16
CA ALA A 87 -15.70 19.33 3.23
C ALA A 87 -15.06 20.39 2.33
N CYS A 88 -15.84 20.96 1.40
CA CYS A 88 -15.40 22.13 0.68
C CYS A 88 -15.28 23.27 1.71
N GLU A 89 -14.10 23.85 1.89
CA GLU A 89 -13.96 25.09 2.63
C GLU A 89 -14.66 26.21 1.86
N GLY A 90 -15.94 26.41 2.19
CA GLY A 90 -16.80 27.40 1.59
C GLY A 90 -17.99 27.60 2.51
N LYS A 91 -18.12 28.82 3.02
CA LYS A 91 -19.21 29.31 3.87
C LYS A 91 -20.56 28.73 3.45
N ASN A 92 -21.42 28.51 4.44
CA ASN A 92 -22.83 28.13 4.33
C ASN A 92 -23.56 28.80 3.15
N GLU A 93 -23.40 28.24 1.96
CA GLU A 93 -24.26 28.49 0.82
C GLU A 93 -24.91 27.15 0.53
N VAL A 94 -26.22 27.13 0.71
CA VAL A 94 -27.06 26.02 0.29
C VAL A 94 -26.90 25.90 -1.22
N LEU A 95 -26.01 25.01 -1.65
CA LEU A 95 -25.85 24.65 -3.05
C LEU A 95 -26.82 23.50 -3.36
N PRO A 96 -27.89 23.74 -4.14
CA PRO A 96 -28.75 22.66 -4.59
C PRO A 96 -28.01 21.96 -5.74
N GLY A 97 -27.35 20.85 -5.43
CA GLY A 97 -26.83 19.96 -6.46
C GLY A 97 -25.41 19.47 -6.23
N LYS A 98 -25.30 18.15 -6.13
CA LYS A 98 -24.14 17.28 -6.43
C LYS A 98 -22.90 18.01 -6.97
N ASN A 99 -22.07 18.54 -6.07
CA ASN A 99 -20.72 18.96 -6.43
C ASN A 99 -19.71 17.94 -5.88
N TRP A 100 -19.18 17.14 -6.81
CA TRP A 100 -18.10 16.18 -6.59
C TRP A 100 -16.77 16.94 -6.74
N CYS A 101 -16.04 17.15 -5.66
CA CYS A 101 -14.65 17.58 -5.77
C CYS A 101 -13.79 16.37 -6.14
N ARG A 102 -13.34 16.30 -7.39
CA ARG A 102 -12.39 15.30 -7.90
C ARG A 102 -11.01 15.95 -7.97
N TYR A 103 -10.05 15.48 -7.18
CA TYR A 103 -8.63 15.76 -7.38
C TYR A 103 -7.92 14.47 -7.81
N PHE A 104 -7.03 14.60 -8.80
CA PHE A 104 -6.21 13.53 -9.39
C PHE A 104 -5.03 13.18 -8.50
#